data_AF-A0A3B9Q5C6-F1
#
_entry.id   AF-A0A3B9Q5C6-F1
#
_cell.length_a   1.000
_cell.length_b   1.000
_cell.length_c   1.000
_cell.angle_alpha   90.00
_cell.angle_beta   90.00
_cell.angle_gamma   90.00
#
_symmetry.space_group_name_H-M   'P 1'
#
loop_
_entity.id
_entity.type
_entity.pdbx_description
1 polymer ?
#
loop_
_entity_poly.entity_id
_entity_poly.type
_entity_poly.pdbx_seq_one_letter_code
_entity_poly.pdbx_strand_id
1 'polypeptide(L)'
;MQTKDELKTTLEQFRQAYVARDVHHLDQVMDLFASDENIEMIGIGAYERNGNEWFVGHQRIREIIESDREYWGDVMMDTDHANVTIHDQTAWVSMTATLLRDTLHLIMHCPNI
;
A
#
# COMPACT_ATOMS: atom_id res chain seq x y z
N MET A 1 4.29 24.19 -9.55
CA MET A 1 4.96 24.15 -8.22
C MET A 1 4.08 23.45 -7.19
N GLN A 2 2.75 23.63 -7.22
CA GLN A 2 1.78 23.00 -6.31
C GLN A 2 1.75 21.45 -6.35
N THR A 3 1.82 20.86 -7.55
CA THR A 3 1.65 19.40 -7.76
C THR A 3 2.70 18.53 -7.07
N LYS A 4 3.94 19.02 -6.92
CA LYS A 4 5.02 18.23 -6.31
C LYS A 4 4.91 18.19 -4.78
N ASP A 5 4.48 19.29 -4.17
CA ASP A 5 4.29 19.36 -2.73
C ASP A 5 3.04 18.59 -2.30
N GLU A 6 1.94 18.69 -3.07
CA GLU A 6 0.74 17.87 -2.88
C GLU A 6 1.06 16.37 -2.99
N LEU A 7 1.80 15.95 -4.02
CA LEU A 7 2.22 14.55 -4.16
C LEU A 7 3.04 14.08 -2.96
N LYS A 8 4.00 14.89 -2.48
CA LYS A 8 4.77 14.55 -1.27
C LYS A 8 3.88 14.37 -0.05
N THR A 9 2.89 15.25 0.13
CA THR A 9 1.90 15.11 1.20
C THR A 9 1.12 13.81 1.09
N THR A 10 0.64 13.45 -0.11
CA THR A 10 -0.06 12.19 -0.34
C THR A 10 0.82 10.97 -0.04
N LEU A 11 2.08 10.97 -0.50
CA LEU A 11 3.02 9.87 -0.22
C LEU A 11 3.31 9.73 1.27
N GLU A 12 3.42 10.86 1.99
CA GLU A 12 3.62 10.84 3.43
C GLU A 12 2.38 10.32 4.17
N GLN A 13 1.17 10.71 3.77
CA GLN A 13 -0.07 10.15 4.32
C GLN A 13 -0.16 8.64 4.09
N PHE A 14 0.21 8.18 2.89
CA PHE A 14 0.26 6.75 2.57
C PHE A 14 1.29 6.00 3.43
N ARG A 15 2.48 6.58 3.64
CA ARG A 15 3.49 6.01 4.54
C ARG A 15 2.99 5.91 5.98
N GLN A 16 2.35 6.97 6.48
CA GLN A 16 1.80 7.02 7.84
C GLN A 16 0.69 5.99 8.05
N ALA A 17 -0.11 5.70 7.01
CA ALA A 17 -1.10 4.63 7.06
C ALA A 17 -0.48 3.28 7.44
N TYR A 18 0.66 2.94 6.85
CA TYR A 18 1.38 1.69 7.15
C TYR A 18 2.13 1.73 8.49
N VAL A 19 2.68 2.88 8.89
CA VAL A 19 3.40 3.03 10.17
C VAL A 19 2.48 2.98 11.38
N ALA A 20 1.34 3.66 11.33
CA ALA A 20 0.45 3.80 12.49
C ALA A 20 -0.17 2.48 12.94
N ARG A 21 -0.28 1.49 12.03
CA ARG A 21 -0.96 0.18 12.22
C ARG A 21 -2.36 0.26 12.86
N ASP A 22 -2.99 1.43 12.85
CA ASP A 22 -4.29 1.66 13.47
C ASP A 22 -5.42 1.36 12.48
N VAL A 23 -6.09 0.23 12.70
CA VAL A 23 -7.22 -0.25 11.90
C VAL A 23 -8.40 0.73 11.89
N HIS A 24 -8.54 1.61 12.89
CA HIS A 24 -9.62 2.60 12.95
C HIS A 24 -9.51 3.71 11.91
N HIS A 25 -8.37 3.81 11.20
CA HIS A 25 -8.13 4.82 10.18
C HIS A 25 -8.25 4.28 8.74
N LEU A 26 -8.69 3.03 8.54
CA LEU A 26 -8.76 2.41 7.22
C LEU A 26 -9.59 3.23 6.22
N ASP A 27 -10.71 3.83 6.65
CA ASP A 27 -11.53 4.70 5.80
C ASP A 27 -10.74 5.91 5.28
N GLN A 28 -9.94 6.54 6.13
CA GLN A 28 -9.11 7.69 5.74
C GLN A 28 -7.96 7.29 4.81
N VAL A 29 -7.41 6.07 4.96
CA VAL A 29 -6.42 5.54 4.03
C VAL A 29 -7.04 5.34 2.66
N MET A 30 -8.29 4.87 2.62
CA MET A 30 -9.01 4.65 1.37
C MET A 30 -9.37 5.95 0.62
N ASP A 31 -9.36 7.10 1.30
CA ASP A 31 -9.51 8.43 0.66
C ASP A 31 -8.27 8.81 -0.19
N LEU A 32 -7.12 8.14 0.01
CA LEU A 32 -5.93 8.33 -0.83
C LEU A 32 -6.03 7.64 -2.20
N PHE A 33 -6.99 6.73 -2.35
CA PHE A 33 -7.21 5.99 -3.59
C PHE A 33 -8.27 6.68 -4.44
N ALA A 34 -8.13 6.59 -5.77
CA ALA A 34 -9.17 7.10 -6.65
C ALA A 34 -10.49 6.34 -6.41
N SER A 35 -11.61 7.05 -6.50
CA SER A 35 -12.96 6.46 -6.33
C SER A 35 -13.44 5.63 -7.52
N ASP A 36 -12.59 5.44 -8.54
CA ASP A 36 -12.87 4.62 -9.71
C ASP A 36 -12.95 3.14 -9.32
N GLU A 37 -13.96 2.42 -9.79
CA GLU A 37 -14.11 0.98 -9.55
C GLU A 37 -13.04 0.13 -10.25
N ASN A 38 -12.26 0.72 -11.16
CA ASN A 38 -11.21 0.07 -11.92
C ASN A 38 -9.80 0.31 -11.37
N ILE A 39 -9.64 0.92 -10.18
CA ILE A 39 -8.32 0.99 -9.55
C ILE A 39 -7.75 -0.41 -9.31
N GLU A 40 -6.44 -0.56 -9.48
CA GLU A 40 -5.76 -1.85 -9.35
C GLU A 40 -4.60 -1.73 -8.36
N MET A 41 -4.47 -2.72 -7.47
CA MET A 41 -3.31 -2.91 -6.60
C MET A 41 -2.73 -4.29 -6.89
N ILE A 42 -1.42 -4.33 -7.11
CA ILE A 42 -0.70 -5.52 -7.55
C ILE A 42 0.33 -5.88 -6.49
N GLY A 43 0.16 -7.02 -5.85
CA GLY A 43 1.10 -7.60 -4.89
C GLY A 43 2.23 -8.38 -5.58
N ILE A 44 3.08 -9.01 -4.77
CA ILE A 44 4.34 -9.63 -5.20
C ILE A 44 4.10 -10.94 -5.99
N GLY A 45 3.04 -11.67 -5.65
CA GLY A 45 2.62 -12.94 -6.22
C GLY A 45 1.60 -12.82 -7.35
N ALA A 46 1.30 -11.62 -7.83
CA ALA A 46 0.38 -11.41 -8.92
C ALA A 46 0.92 -11.97 -10.24
N TYR A 47 0.16 -12.86 -10.87
CA TYR A 47 0.52 -13.49 -12.15
C TYR A 47 -0.52 -13.26 -13.26
N GLU A 48 -1.80 -13.18 -12.89
CA GLU A 48 -2.90 -12.94 -13.82
C GLU A 48 -3.91 -11.93 -13.24
N ARG A 49 -4.61 -11.22 -14.12
CA ARG A 49 -5.61 -10.22 -13.72
C ARG A 49 -6.76 -10.88 -12.97
N ASN A 50 -7.15 -10.31 -11.84
CA ASN A 50 -8.10 -10.89 -10.88
C ASN A 50 -7.67 -12.25 -10.28
N GLY A 51 -6.41 -12.66 -10.49
CA GLY A 51 -5.81 -13.81 -9.82
C GLY A 51 -5.33 -13.46 -8.41
N ASN A 52 -4.53 -14.35 -7.82
CA ASN A 52 -3.93 -14.11 -6.52
C ASN A 52 -3.12 -12.81 -6.51
N GLU A 53 -3.28 -12.02 -5.46
CA GLU A 53 -2.58 -10.74 -5.26
C GLU A 53 -2.80 -9.67 -6.36
N TRP A 54 -3.81 -9.82 -7.22
CA TRP A 54 -4.29 -8.77 -8.12
C TRP A 54 -5.66 -8.27 -7.65
N PHE A 55 -5.68 -7.12 -6.99
CA PHE A 55 -6.88 -6.56 -6.38
C PHE A 55 -7.45 -5.46 -7.29
N VAL A 56 -8.71 -5.60 -7.67
CA VAL A 56 -9.43 -4.63 -8.51
C VAL A 56 -10.59 -4.03 -7.73
N GLY A 57 -10.68 -2.71 -7.77
CA GLY A 57 -11.73 -1.94 -7.13
C GLY A 57 -11.48 -1.68 -5.64
N HIS A 58 -12.19 -0.68 -5.14
CA HIS A 58 -12.00 -0.10 -3.82
C HIS A 58 -12.18 -1.11 -2.68
N GLN A 59 -13.18 -2.00 -2.78
CA GLN A 59 -13.43 -3.03 -1.78
C GLN A 59 -12.25 -4.01 -1.65
N ARG A 60 -11.73 -4.53 -2.77
CA ARG A 60 -10.64 -5.52 -2.73
C ARG A 60 -9.33 -4.90 -2.25
N ILE A 61 -9.09 -3.65 -2.61
CA ILE A 61 -7.91 -2.89 -2.15
C ILE A 61 -8.02 -2.62 -0.64
N ARG A 62 -9.21 -2.30 -0.14
CA ARG A 62 -9.44 -2.17 1.30
C ARG A 62 -9.12 -3.46 2.06
N GLU A 63 -9.63 -4.60 1.58
CA GLU A 63 -9.40 -5.92 2.18
C GLU A 63 -7.91 -6.24 2.30
N ILE A 64 -7.11 -5.97 1.26
CA ILE A 64 -5.66 -6.23 1.32
C ILE A 64 -4.93 -5.23 2.22
N ILE A 65 -5.26 -3.93 2.21
CA ILE A 65 -4.63 -2.94 3.09
C ILE A 65 -4.89 -3.28 4.56
N GLU A 66 -6.10 -3.73 4.89
CA GLU A 66 -6.43 -4.21 6.24
C GLU A 66 -5.55 -5.41 6.62
N SER A 67 -5.52 -6.44 5.77
CA SER A 67 -4.68 -7.64 5.96
C SER A 67 -3.19 -7.29 6.08
N ASP A 68 -2.66 -6.41 5.24
CA ASP A 68 -1.27 -5.98 5.27
C ASP A 68 -0.91 -5.32 6.59
N ARG A 69 -1.81 -4.50 7.13
CA ARG A 69 -1.57 -3.80 8.41
C ARG A 69 -1.61 -4.76 9.60
N GLU A 70 -2.41 -5.82 9.52
CA GLU A 70 -2.44 -6.89 10.52
C GLU A 70 -1.19 -7.79 10.47
N TYR A 71 -0.71 -8.15 9.27
CA TYR A 71 0.23 -9.27 9.11
C TYR A 71 1.57 -8.94 8.46
N TRP A 72 1.73 -7.84 7.72
CA TRP A 72 2.90 -7.69 6.84
C TRP A 72 4.19 -7.46 7.62
N GLY A 73 4.14 -6.74 8.74
CA GLY A 73 5.30 -6.36 9.56
C GLY A 73 5.57 -4.85 9.51
N ASP A 74 6.80 -4.45 9.83
CA ASP A 74 7.21 -3.04 9.78
C ASP A 74 7.64 -2.66 8.36
N VAL A 75 6.77 -1.92 7.67
CA VAL A 75 7.05 -1.38 6.34
C VAL A 75 7.70 0.00 6.48
N MET A 76 8.92 0.13 5.97
CA MET A 76 9.66 1.40 5.92
C MET A 76 9.80 1.83 4.46
N MET A 77 9.07 2.88 4.08
CA MET A 77 9.11 3.45 2.72
C MET A 77 10.03 4.68 2.69
N ASP A 78 10.91 4.74 1.68
CA ASP A 78 11.81 5.88 1.45
C ASP A 78 11.14 6.93 0.57
N THR A 79 10.26 7.73 1.17
CA THR A 79 9.50 8.78 0.47
C THR A 79 10.38 9.98 0.09
N ASP A 80 11.48 10.22 0.82
CA ASP A 80 12.40 11.34 0.57
C ASP A 80 13.20 11.15 -0.73
N HIS A 81 13.55 9.90 -1.05
CA HIS A 81 14.28 9.54 -2.27
C HIS A 81 13.39 8.95 -3.37
N ALA A 82 12.07 9.11 -3.27
CA ALA A 82 11.14 8.68 -4.32
C ALA A 82 11.44 9.37 -5.66
N ASN A 83 11.55 8.56 -6.73
CA ASN A 83 11.64 9.06 -8.09
C ASN A 83 10.22 9.37 -8.60
N VAL A 84 10.04 10.60 -9.06
CA VAL A 84 8.75 11.15 -9.48
C VAL A 84 8.88 11.73 -10.89
N THR A 85 8.05 11.26 -11.80
CA THR A 85 7.86 11.86 -13.12
C THR A 85 6.42 12.34 -13.25
N ILE A 86 6.21 13.61 -13.61
CA ILE A 86 4.88 14.22 -13.74
C ILE A 86 4.64 14.56 -15.21
N HIS A 87 3.50 14.16 -15.74
CA HIS A 87 3.00 14.57 -17.05
C HIS A 87 1.55 15.00 -16.93
N ASP A 88 1.27 16.27 -17.21
CA ASP A 88 -0.04 16.91 -17.05
C ASP A 88 -0.65 16.65 -15.65
N GLN A 89 -1.69 15.82 -15.58
CA GLN A 89 -2.44 15.48 -14.37
C GLN A 89 -2.06 14.10 -13.80
N THR A 90 -1.03 13.45 -14.34
CA THR A 90 -0.58 12.10 -13.91
C THR A 90 0.84 12.17 -13.36
N ALA A 91 1.07 11.47 -12.25
CA ALA A 91 2.40 11.29 -11.67
C ALA A 91 2.72 9.79 -11.58
N TRP A 92 3.89 9.39 -12.07
CA TRP A 92 4.46 8.08 -11.80
C TRP A 92 5.47 8.19 -10.67
N VAL A 93 5.30 7.33 -9.68
CA VAL A 93 6.15 7.30 -8.48
C VAL A 93 6.76 5.92 -8.37
N SER A 94 8.07 5.87 -8.13
CA SER A 94 8.76 4.65 -7.72
C SER A 94 9.63 4.97 -6.52
N MET A 95 9.59 4.11 -5.51
CA MET A 95 10.40 4.24 -4.30
C MET A 95 10.86 2.87 -3.81
N THR A 96 11.93 2.88 -3.02
CA THR A 96 12.36 1.68 -2.30
C THR A 96 11.57 1.59 -0.99
N ALA A 97 11.13 0.38 -0.66
CA ALA A 97 10.58 0.09 0.66
C ALA A 97 11.24 -1.17 1.22
N THR A 98 11.48 -1.18 2.53
CA THR A 98 11.98 -2.34 3.28
C THR A 98 10.86 -2.87 4.15
N LEU A 99 10.62 -4.17 4.10
CA LEU A 99 9.73 -4.86 5.02
C LEU A 99 10.56 -5.64 6.05
N LEU A 100 10.43 -5.29 7.33
CA LEU A 100 10.94 -6.07 8.44
C LEU A 100 9.83 -6.94 9.02
N ARG A 101 10.04 -8.26 9.05
CA ARG A 101 9.19 -9.20 9.77
C ARG A 101 9.94 -9.78 10.97
N ASP A 102 9.42 -9.52 12.16
CA ASP A 102 9.87 -10.23 13.36
C ASP A 102 9.42 -11.69 13.30
N THR A 103 10.39 -12.59 13.16
CA THR A 103 10.18 -14.04 13.08
C THR A 103 9.70 -14.68 14.39
N LEU A 104 9.47 -13.91 15.46
CA LEU A 104 9.07 -14.43 16.78
C LEU A 104 7.65 -15.02 16.82
N HIS A 105 6.82 -14.82 15.78
CA HIS A 105 5.46 -15.40 15.68
C HIS A 105 5.34 -16.63 14.76
N LEU A 106 6.43 -17.09 14.14
CA LEU A 106 6.39 -18.21 13.17
C LEU A 106 6.24 -19.61 13.80
N ILE A 107 6.04 -19.74 15.11
CA ILE A 107 5.87 -21.05 15.78
C ILE A 107 4.39 -21.46 15.92
N MET A 108 3.40 -20.62 15.60
CA MET A 108 2.01 -20.93 15.99
C MET A 108 0.91 -20.86 14.92
N HIS A 109 1.19 -20.91 13.60
CA HIS A 109 0.10 -21.16 12.64
C HIS A 109 0.57 -21.74 11.29
N CYS A 110 0.85 -23.04 11.28
CA CYS A 110 0.63 -23.87 10.09
C CYS A 110 -0.48 -24.87 10.44
N PRO A 111 -1.75 -24.65 10.06
CA PRO A 111 -2.71 -25.73 9.99
C PRO A 111 -2.42 -26.53 8.72
N ASN A 112 -1.86 -27.73 8.92
CA ASN A 112 -1.84 -28.91 8.05
C ASN A 112 -2.16 -28.71 6.56
N ILE A 113 -1.12 -28.87 5.72
CA ILE A 113 -1.23 -29.47 4.38
C ILE A 113 -0.76 -30.93 4.50
#